data_AF-A0A9K3D8X5-F1
#
_entry.id   AF-A0A9K3D8X5-F1
#
_cell.length_a   1.000
_cell.length_b   1.000
_cell.length_c   1.000
_cell.angle_alpha   90.00
_cell.angle_beta   90.00
_cell.angle_gamma   90.00
#
_symmetry.space_group_name_H-M   'P 1'
#
loop_
_entity.id
_entity.type
_entity.pdbx_description
1 polymer ?
#
loop_
_entity_poly.entity_id
_entity_poly.type
_entity_poly.pdbx_seq_one_letter_code
_entity_poly.pdbx_strand_id
1 'polypeptide(L)'
;AKIDMSSVNGCLRDPVMYRCNVSHPHHRTGTDYKAYPTYDFACPIVDSIEGITHTLRTLEFRDRNPQYFWFCDQMGLRKPQIQDFSRMNLNYTVLSKRKLQWFVDNGVVSGWDDPRFPTVQGIRRRGLSIEALRQFVLLQGHSLNMNRMSWDKLWSINRNVIDPVSARYTALSEPVPVTLTKHGLPEGGEDRELPLHPKDAGMGVKPVHFGPEIQIDMSDAKLLKVGEKVTLMKWGNAKVLAITTDEAGTITHMDMEMMLEDQSFKGTAKLTWLSGPTLPVTLSYFDHLITKPFLEDGDKMEDCLNKQSTASFQAVMETSGRMMTAGTTVQLERKGYYYVDRIEEASSDDVNGAKTAVLHYIPDAKQKGQHGLFSFQSN
;
A
#
# COMPACT_ATOMS: atom_id res chain seq x y z
N ALA A 1 39.35 25.69 4.45
CA ALA A 1 40.09 25.98 3.21
C ALA A 1 40.26 27.48 3.11
N LYS A 2 41.36 27.97 2.53
CA LYS A 2 41.55 29.40 2.22
C LYS A 2 41.38 29.55 0.71
N ILE A 3 40.26 30.12 0.28
CA ILE A 3 39.82 30.20 -1.12
C ILE A 3 39.59 31.68 -1.47
N ASP A 4 38.37 32.20 -1.27
CA ASP A 4 38.04 33.59 -1.53
C ASP A 4 36.79 34.03 -0.72
N MET A 5 37.01 34.84 0.31
CA MET A 5 35.94 35.41 1.13
C MET A 5 35.03 36.40 0.39
N SER A 6 35.49 36.97 -0.74
CA SER A 6 34.73 37.91 -1.56
C SER A 6 33.87 37.25 -2.64
N SER A 7 34.00 35.92 -2.82
CA SER A 7 33.28 35.16 -3.84
C SER A 7 31.77 35.38 -3.79
N VAL A 8 31.15 35.56 -4.96
CA VAL A 8 29.69 35.60 -5.12
C VAL A 8 29.04 34.26 -4.79
N ASN A 9 29.77 33.15 -4.96
CA ASN A 9 29.36 31.83 -4.48
C ASN A 9 29.78 31.67 -3.01
N GLY A 10 28.80 31.64 -2.11
CA GLY A 10 29.02 31.50 -0.67
C GLY A 10 29.75 30.21 -0.27
N CYS A 11 29.67 29.13 -1.06
CA CYS A 11 30.36 27.87 -0.77
C CYS A 11 31.88 27.97 -0.92
N LEU A 12 32.39 28.99 -1.61
CA LEU A 12 33.82 29.26 -1.79
C LEU A 12 34.39 30.23 -0.76
N ARG A 13 33.57 30.75 0.16
CA ARG A 13 34.04 31.66 1.22
C ARG A 13 34.66 30.88 2.37
N ASP A 14 35.95 30.59 2.25
CA ASP A 14 36.80 29.86 3.19
C ASP A 14 36.09 28.71 3.93
N PRO A 15 35.60 27.69 3.21
CA PRO A 15 34.73 26.68 3.79
C PRO A 15 35.44 25.83 4.84
N VAL A 16 34.67 25.46 5.87
CA VAL A 16 35.12 24.62 6.98
C VAL A 16 35.40 23.19 6.48
N MET A 17 36.58 22.65 6.81
CA MET A 17 37.00 21.29 6.42
C MET A 17 36.79 20.26 7.52
N TYR A 18 37.00 20.65 8.79
CA TYR A 18 36.84 19.80 9.95
C TYR A 18 36.03 20.51 11.03
N ARG A 19 35.29 19.75 11.82
CA ARG A 19 34.65 20.21 13.07
C ARG A 19 35.03 19.29 14.21
N CYS A 20 35.23 19.88 15.38
CA CYS A 20 35.49 19.11 16.60
C CYS A 20 34.17 18.64 17.21
N ASN A 21 34.08 17.35 17.52
CA ASN A 21 33.01 16.78 18.32
C ASN A 21 33.65 15.80 19.31
N VAL A 22 33.69 16.22 20.58
CA VAL A 22 34.27 15.44 21.68
C VAL A 22 33.20 14.82 22.57
N SER A 23 31.93 15.17 22.37
CA SER A 23 30.83 14.80 23.26
C SER A 23 30.17 13.47 22.90
N HIS A 24 30.31 13.03 21.64
CA HIS A 24 29.64 11.84 21.15
C HIS A 24 30.64 10.90 20.47
N PRO A 25 30.77 9.65 20.94
CA PRO A 25 31.57 8.63 20.25
C PRO A 25 31.02 8.35 18.84
N HIS A 26 31.91 8.12 17.88
CA HIS A 26 31.54 7.67 16.55
C HIS A 26 31.15 6.19 16.57
N HIS A 27 30.05 5.83 15.89
CA HIS A 27 29.47 4.48 15.97
C HIS A 27 30.39 3.34 15.50
N ARG A 28 31.44 3.63 14.70
CA ARG A 28 32.43 2.63 14.24
C ARG A 28 33.81 2.76 14.86
N THR A 29 34.23 3.98 15.16
CA THR A 29 35.63 4.30 15.56
C THR A 29 35.70 4.83 16.99
N GLY A 30 34.61 4.69 17.75
CA GLY A 30 34.53 5.09 19.14
C GLY A 30 35.02 6.52 19.37
N THR A 31 36.06 6.65 20.18
CA THR A 31 36.65 7.94 20.61
C THR A 31 38.02 8.20 19.99
N ASP A 32 38.43 7.42 18.98
CA ASP A 32 39.75 7.51 18.34
C ASP A 32 40.00 8.89 17.70
N TYR A 33 38.92 9.53 17.23
CA TYR A 33 38.96 10.83 16.57
C TYR A 33 38.13 11.87 17.32
N LYS A 34 38.67 13.08 17.41
CA LYS A 34 38.02 14.26 18.04
C LYS A 34 37.62 15.33 17.03
N ALA A 35 38.10 15.23 15.80
CA ALA A 35 37.79 16.11 14.68
C ALA A 35 37.30 15.27 13.50
N TYR A 36 36.18 15.68 12.93
CA TYR A 36 35.50 14.97 11.85
C TYR A 36 35.41 15.85 10.60
N PRO A 37 35.64 15.30 9.40
CA PRO A 37 35.61 16.08 8.18
C PRO A 37 34.16 16.50 7.86
N THR A 38 34.00 17.65 7.24
CA THR A 38 32.71 18.07 6.68
C THR A 38 32.41 17.28 5.40
N TYR A 39 31.13 17.17 5.06
CA TYR A 39 30.68 16.53 3.81
C TYR A 39 31.43 17.08 2.59
N ASP A 40 31.54 18.40 2.48
CA ASP A 40 32.13 19.09 1.33
C ASP A 40 33.63 18.84 1.17
N PHE A 41 34.35 18.55 2.27
CA PHE A 41 35.76 18.20 2.23
C PHE A 41 35.98 16.70 2.00
N ALA A 42 35.17 15.84 2.63
CA ALA A 42 35.33 14.39 2.55
C ALA A 42 34.94 13.82 1.18
N CYS A 43 33.82 14.26 0.61
CA CYS A 43 33.26 13.65 -0.62
C CYS A 43 34.24 13.63 -1.81
N PRO A 44 34.91 14.74 -2.20
CA PRO A 44 35.87 14.72 -3.31
C PRO A 44 37.01 13.70 -3.11
N ILE A 45 37.46 13.53 -1.87
CA ILE A 45 38.53 12.61 -1.51
C ILE A 45 38.05 11.16 -1.67
N VAL A 46 36.89 10.84 -1.07
CA VAL A 46 36.31 9.49 -1.14
C VAL A 46 36.01 9.10 -2.58
N ASP A 47 35.34 9.96 -3.35
CA ASP A 47 35.00 9.67 -4.76
C ASP A 47 36.26 9.44 -5.61
N SER A 48 37.32 10.23 -5.37
CA SER A 48 38.58 10.07 -6.09
C SER A 48 39.25 8.74 -5.73
N ILE A 49 39.37 8.41 -4.43
CA ILE A 49 40.02 7.20 -3.93
C ILE A 49 39.27 5.94 -4.38
N GLU A 50 37.94 5.95 -4.34
CA GLU A 50 37.10 4.80 -4.70
C GLU A 50 36.97 4.58 -6.21
N GLY A 51 37.59 5.41 -7.06
CA GLY A 51 37.54 5.20 -8.50
C GLY A 51 36.23 5.65 -9.17
N ILE A 52 35.37 6.40 -8.47
CA ILE A 52 34.10 6.92 -9.02
C ILE A 52 34.33 7.74 -10.29
N THR A 53 33.59 7.43 -11.37
CA THR A 53 33.71 8.16 -12.65
C THR A 53 32.63 9.22 -12.80
N HIS A 54 31.43 8.93 -12.32
CA HIS A 54 30.27 9.81 -12.37
C HIS A 54 29.62 9.89 -10.99
N THR A 55 29.59 11.09 -10.40
CA THR A 55 28.92 11.33 -9.12
C THR A 55 27.53 11.89 -9.41
N LEU A 56 26.50 11.10 -9.12
CA LEU A 56 25.11 11.53 -9.27
C LEU A 56 24.66 12.26 -8.01
N ARG A 57 24.30 13.54 -8.11
CA ARG A 57 23.94 14.37 -6.96
C ARG A 57 22.64 15.12 -7.18
N THR A 58 21.91 15.39 -6.10
CA THR A 58 20.69 16.18 -6.24
C THR A 58 21.01 17.68 -6.38
N LEU A 59 20.12 18.43 -7.03
CA LEU A 59 20.30 19.85 -7.33
C LEU A 59 20.56 20.74 -6.11
N GLU A 60 20.15 20.32 -4.90
CA GLU A 60 20.45 21.04 -3.65
C GLU A 60 21.96 21.24 -3.41
N PHE A 61 22.80 20.47 -4.10
CA PHE A 61 24.25 20.52 -3.98
C PHE A 61 24.96 21.28 -5.10
N ARG A 62 24.22 21.79 -6.11
CA ARG A 62 24.80 22.37 -7.33
C ARG A 62 25.78 23.50 -7.06
N ASP A 63 25.47 24.39 -6.13
CA ASP A 63 26.35 25.52 -5.76
C ASP A 63 27.67 25.07 -5.11
N ARG A 64 27.75 23.81 -4.68
CA ARG A 64 28.94 23.19 -4.08
C ARG A 64 29.83 22.49 -5.11
N ASN A 65 29.40 22.37 -6.35
CA ASN A 65 30.21 21.75 -7.41
C ASN A 65 31.53 22.51 -7.66
N PRO A 66 31.57 23.86 -7.67
CA PRO A 66 32.84 24.61 -7.75
C PRO A 66 33.79 24.30 -6.58
N GLN A 67 33.25 24.21 -5.36
CA GLN A 67 34.01 23.88 -4.16
C GLN A 67 34.57 22.44 -4.23
N TYR A 68 33.77 21.49 -4.72
CA TYR A 68 34.18 20.11 -4.93
C TYR A 68 35.40 20.04 -5.86
N PHE A 69 35.34 20.69 -7.03
CA PHE A 69 36.45 20.68 -7.97
C PHE A 69 37.68 21.44 -7.48
N TRP A 70 37.50 22.51 -6.70
CA TRP A 70 38.60 23.20 -6.03
C TRP A 70 39.39 22.24 -5.13
N PHE A 71 38.70 21.42 -4.32
CA PHE A 71 39.37 20.41 -3.50
C PHE A 71 40.12 19.38 -4.35
N CYS A 72 39.55 18.94 -5.47
CA CYS A 72 40.24 18.03 -6.38
C CYS A 72 41.53 18.66 -6.94
N ASP A 73 41.48 19.92 -7.37
CA ASP A 73 42.63 20.64 -7.90
C ASP A 73 43.75 20.79 -6.86
N GLN A 74 43.40 21.25 -5.66
CA GLN A 74 44.40 21.52 -4.63
C GLN A 74 45.08 20.25 -4.09
N MET A 75 44.39 19.12 -4.13
CA MET A 75 44.91 17.85 -3.62
C MET A 75 45.43 16.92 -4.74
N GLY A 76 45.43 17.36 -6.00
CA GLY A 76 45.83 16.52 -7.13
C GLY A 76 44.97 15.28 -7.31
N LEU A 77 43.69 15.37 -6.94
CA LEU A 77 42.74 14.25 -7.03
C LEU A 77 42.17 14.13 -8.44
N ARG A 78 41.76 12.92 -8.79
CA ARG A 78 40.99 12.69 -10.01
C ARG A 78 39.64 13.38 -9.89
N LYS A 79 39.21 14.05 -10.96
CA LYS A 79 37.93 14.75 -11.03
C LYS A 79 36.86 13.85 -11.66
N PRO A 80 35.94 13.26 -10.89
CA PRO A 80 34.78 12.61 -11.47
C PRO A 80 33.87 13.64 -12.15
N GLN A 81 33.05 13.18 -13.09
CA GLN A 81 32.00 14.00 -13.67
C GLN A 81 30.82 14.09 -12.71
N ILE A 82 30.42 15.31 -12.34
CA ILE A 82 29.20 15.52 -11.55
C ILE A 82 28.01 15.58 -12.50
N GLN A 83 27.00 14.75 -12.24
CA GLN A 83 25.70 14.83 -12.90
C GLN A 83 24.64 15.16 -11.86
N ASP A 84 24.12 16.38 -11.96
CA ASP A 84 23.04 16.82 -11.09
C ASP A 84 21.70 16.24 -11.55
N PHE A 85 20.78 15.99 -10.62
CA PHE A 85 19.40 15.59 -10.90
C PHE A 85 18.43 16.21 -9.89
N SER A 86 17.17 16.40 -10.26
CA SER A 86 16.15 16.90 -9.36
C SER A 86 15.66 15.81 -8.42
N ARG A 87 15.35 16.20 -7.18
CA ARG A 87 14.74 15.28 -6.23
C ARG A 87 13.30 14.99 -6.63
N MET A 88 12.90 13.73 -6.50
CA MET A 88 11.50 13.33 -6.62
C MET A 88 10.70 13.79 -5.41
N ASN A 89 9.55 14.43 -5.65
CA ASN A 89 8.59 14.78 -4.62
C ASN A 89 7.23 14.14 -4.94
N LEU A 90 6.52 13.72 -3.90
CA LEU A 90 5.19 13.12 -4.00
C LEU A 90 4.16 14.05 -3.36
N ASN A 91 3.01 14.19 -4.00
CA ASN A 91 1.90 14.96 -3.44
C ASN A 91 1.41 14.32 -2.13
N TYR A 92 0.95 15.15 -1.19
CA TYR A 92 0.46 14.75 0.13
C TYR A 92 1.48 13.93 0.93
N THR A 93 2.77 14.21 0.74
CA THR A 93 3.86 13.45 1.34
C THR A 93 5.00 14.36 1.75
N VAL A 94 5.58 14.05 2.91
CA VAL A 94 6.76 14.74 3.42
C VAL A 94 7.95 13.78 3.39
N LEU A 95 9.04 14.20 2.76
CA LEU A 95 10.27 13.39 2.66
C LEU A 95 11.40 13.86 3.60
N SER A 96 11.19 14.97 4.29
CA SER A 96 12.15 15.51 5.26
C SER A 96 12.25 14.59 6.47
N LYS A 97 13.47 14.12 6.79
CA LYS A 97 13.72 13.25 7.95
C LYS A 97 13.24 13.88 9.26
N ARG A 98 13.42 15.20 9.44
CA ARG A 98 12.96 15.93 10.63
C ARG A 98 11.43 15.86 10.77
N LYS A 99 10.71 16.08 9.68
CA LYS A 99 9.24 16.03 9.69
C LYS A 99 8.71 14.59 9.81
N LEU A 100 9.40 13.60 9.23
CA LEU A 100 9.08 12.19 9.42
C LEU A 100 9.30 11.75 10.87
N GLN A 101 10.41 12.14 11.48
CA GLN A 101 10.68 11.88 12.90
C GLN A 101 9.60 12.50 13.79
N TRP A 102 9.13 13.71 13.48
CA TRP A 102 8.03 14.35 14.22
C TRP A 102 6.76 13.49 14.26
N PHE A 103 6.37 12.84 13.16
CA PHE A 103 5.21 11.93 13.16
C PHE A 103 5.41 10.72 14.08
N VAL A 104 6.63 10.19 14.14
CA VAL A 104 6.98 9.06 15.02
C VAL A 104 6.97 9.51 16.48
N ASP A 105 7.65 10.61 16.80
CA ASP A 105 7.78 11.12 18.17
C ASP A 105 6.43 11.53 18.78
N ASN A 106 5.48 12.00 17.95
CA ASN A 106 4.14 12.38 18.39
C ASN A 106 3.12 11.22 18.31
N GLY A 107 3.56 10.00 18.01
CA GLY A 107 2.67 8.82 17.99
C GLY A 107 1.58 8.86 16.93
N VAL A 108 1.69 9.71 15.91
CA VAL A 108 0.74 9.78 14.78
C VAL A 108 0.81 8.51 13.94
N VAL A 109 2.00 7.91 13.90
CA VAL A 109 2.28 6.64 13.24
C VAL A 109 2.83 5.60 14.19
N SER A 110 2.69 4.34 13.80
CA SER A 110 3.19 3.19 14.57
C SER A 110 4.73 3.07 14.56
N GLY A 111 5.40 3.60 13.54
CA GLY A 111 6.85 3.52 13.38
C GLY A 111 7.32 3.89 11.98
N TRP A 112 8.60 3.60 11.69
CA TRP A 112 9.21 3.89 10.39
C TRP A 112 8.71 2.98 9.25
N ASP A 113 8.12 1.85 9.60
CA ASP A 113 7.52 0.87 8.69
C ASP A 113 5.99 1.02 8.58
N ASP A 114 5.39 2.08 9.17
CA ASP A 114 3.96 2.34 9.08
C ASP A 114 3.50 2.40 7.60
N PRO A 115 2.41 1.73 7.20
CA PRO A 115 1.93 1.72 5.81
C PRO A 115 1.65 3.10 5.21
N ARG A 116 1.44 4.13 6.03
CA ARG A 116 1.22 5.52 5.59
C ARG A 116 2.53 6.27 5.33
N PHE A 117 3.67 5.74 5.76
CA PHE A 117 4.98 6.37 5.58
C PHE A 117 5.52 6.19 4.16
N PRO A 118 6.22 7.21 3.62
CA PRO A 118 6.87 7.14 2.31
C PRO A 118 8.22 6.42 2.34
N THR A 119 8.54 5.71 3.43
CA THR A 119 9.74 4.88 3.51
C THR A 119 9.56 3.65 2.63
N VAL A 120 10.68 3.06 2.16
CA VAL A 120 10.62 1.80 1.41
C VAL A 120 9.96 0.70 2.25
N GLN A 121 10.17 0.68 3.56
CA GLN A 121 9.52 -0.28 4.46
C GLN A 121 8.01 -0.04 4.55
N GLY A 122 7.58 1.20 4.78
CA GLY A 122 6.16 1.57 4.89
C GLY A 122 5.37 1.26 3.63
N ILE A 123 5.86 1.72 2.46
CA ILE A 123 5.15 1.47 1.19
C ILE A 123 5.12 -0.02 0.83
N ARG A 124 6.15 -0.80 1.18
CA ARG A 124 6.14 -2.26 1.01
C ARG A 124 5.13 -2.93 1.94
N ARG A 125 5.06 -2.51 3.20
CA ARG A 125 4.07 -3.00 4.18
C ARG A 125 2.64 -2.59 3.81
N ARG A 126 2.46 -1.53 3.03
CA ARG A 126 1.19 -1.19 2.38
C ARG A 126 0.85 -2.07 1.17
N GLY A 127 1.82 -2.81 0.63
CA GLY A 127 1.64 -3.71 -0.51
C GLY A 127 2.25 -3.24 -1.83
N LEU A 128 3.15 -2.25 -1.80
CA LEU A 128 3.92 -1.86 -2.98
C LEU A 128 5.01 -2.90 -3.27
N SER A 129 5.02 -3.45 -4.48
CA SER A 129 6.07 -4.34 -4.96
C SER A 129 7.35 -3.58 -5.30
N ILE A 130 8.50 -4.21 -5.06
CA ILE A 130 9.82 -3.65 -5.45
C ILE A 130 9.92 -3.50 -6.96
N GLU A 131 9.32 -4.42 -7.71
CA GLU A 131 9.30 -4.36 -9.17
C GLU A 131 8.54 -3.11 -9.65
N ALA A 132 7.35 -2.84 -9.12
CA ALA A 132 6.60 -1.62 -9.48
C ALA A 132 7.34 -0.35 -9.10
N LEU A 133 8.01 -0.32 -7.94
CA LEU A 133 8.83 0.81 -7.52
C LEU A 133 9.99 1.06 -8.49
N ARG A 134 10.68 -0.01 -8.93
CA ARG A 134 11.75 0.09 -9.95
C ARG A 134 11.21 0.58 -11.28
N GLN A 135 10.11 0.02 -11.76
CA GLN A 135 9.45 0.45 -13.00
C GLN A 135 9.05 1.93 -12.93
N PHE A 136 8.52 2.38 -11.80
CA PHE A 136 8.15 3.79 -11.59
C PHE A 136 9.36 4.73 -11.64
N VAL A 137 10.46 4.37 -10.97
CA VAL A 137 11.71 5.17 -11.00
C VAL A 137 12.29 5.23 -12.41
N LEU A 138 12.32 4.10 -13.13
CA LEU A 138 12.81 4.06 -14.51
C LEU A 138 11.94 4.87 -15.46
N LEU A 139 10.62 4.79 -15.31
CA LEU A 139 9.65 5.54 -16.12
C LEU A 139 9.75 7.05 -15.90
N GLN A 140 10.11 7.47 -14.68
CA GLN A 140 10.30 8.88 -14.37
C GLN A 140 11.58 9.45 -15.01
N GLY A 141 12.64 8.66 -15.05
CA GLY A 141 13.91 9.03 -15.67
C GLY A 141 14.66 10.16 -14.96
N HIS A 142 15.82 10.50 -15.53
CA HIS A 142 16.64 11.64 -15.10
C HIS A 142 15.99 12.95 -15.54
N SER A 143 15.99 13.96 -14.67
CA SER A 143 15.49 15.30 -14.96
C SER A 143 16.21 16.32 -14.09
N LEU A 144 16.35 17.55 -14.59
CA LEU A 144 16.76 18.72 -13.80
C LEU A 144 15.54 19.52 -13.31
N ASN A 145 14.36 19.29 -13.89
CA ASN A 145 13.14 19.96 -13.47
C ASN A 145 12.61 19.32 -12.18
N MET A 146 12.24 20.14 -11.20
CA MET A 146 11.63 19.67 -9.97
C MET A 146 10.25 19.09 -10.27
N ASN A 147 10.12 17.77 -10.14
CA ASN A 147 8.90 17.05 -10.50
C ASN A 147 8.09 16.70 -9.25
N ARG A 148 6.78 16.96 -9.33
CA ARG A 148 5.79 16.61 -8.31
C ARG A 148 4.92 15.50 -8.87
N MET A 149 4.93 14.36 -8.19
CA MET A 149 4.31 13.13 -8.68
C MET A 149 3.07 12.78 -7.86
N SER A 150 2.03 12.29 -8.54
CA SER A 150 0.89 11.65 -7.85
C SER A 150 1.21 10.20 -7.52
N TRP A 151 0.70 9.74 -6.38
CA TRP A 151 0.71 8.34 -5.98
C TRP A 151 -0.07 7.44 -6.94
N ASP A 152 -1.08 7.97 -7.64
CA ASP A 152 -1.95 7.19 -8.54
C ASP A 152 -1.15 6.45 -9.61
N LYS A 153 -0.13 7.12 -10.18
CA LYS A 153 0.71 6.52 -11.22
C LYS A 153 1.50 5.33 -10.67
N LEU A 154 2.05 5.46 -9.47
CA LEU A 154 2.80 4.38 -8.81
C LEU A 154 1.87 3.20 -8.46
N TRP A 155 0.67 3.48 -7.94
CA TRP A 155 -0.30 2.44 -7.62
C TRP A 155 -0.87 1.75 -8.86
N SER A 156 -1.05 2.47 -9.97
CA SER A 156 -1.44 1.89 -11.26
C SER A 156 -0.40 0.92 -11.79
N ILE A 157 0.89 1.29 -11.72
CA ILE A 157 2.00 0.37 -12.08
C ILE A 157 1.99 -0.84 -11.14
N ASN A 158 1.83 -0.62 -9.83
CA ASN A 158 1.78 -1.71 -8.85
C ASN A 158 0.66 -2.69 -9.13
N ARG A 159 -0.55 -2.20 -9.44
CA ARG A 159 -1.70 -3.02 -9.82
C ARG A 159 -1.36 -3.98 -10.96
N ASN A 160 -0.68 -3.50 -12.00
CA ASN A 160 -0.32 -4.33 -13.14
C ASN A 160 0.72 -5.41 -12.79
N VAL A 161 1.59 -5.15 -11.82
CA VAL A 161 2.57 -6.12 -11.31
C VAL A 161 1.89 -7.16 -10.41
N ILE A 162 0.99 -6.75 -9.52
CA ILE A 162 0.38 -7.66 -8.53
C ILE A 162 -0.80 -8.46 -9.09
N ASP A 163 -1.57 -7.95 -10.05
CA ASP A 163 -2.74 -8.66 -10.61
C ASP A 163 -2.44 -10.09 -11.09
N PRO A 164 -1.40 -10.35 -11.90
CA PRO A 164 -1.11 -11.70 -12.37
C PRO A 164 -0.62 -12.65 -11.26
N VAL A 165 -0.18 -12.13 -10.12
CA VAL A 165 0.44 -12.92 -9.03
C VAL A 165 -0.43 -13.03 -7.75
N SER A 166 -1.61 -12.40 -7.71
CA SER A 166 -2.43 -12.32 -6.50
C SER A 166 -3.54 -13.39 -6.46
N ALA A 167 -3.51 -14.37 -5.58
CA ALA A 167 -4.62 -15.35 -5.46
C ALA A 167 -5.97 -14.69 -5.11
N ARG A 168 -7.09 -15.23 -5.61
CA ARG A 168 -8.44 -14.64 -5.51
C ARG A 168 -9.22 -15.29 -4.38
N TYR A 169 -9.65 -14.47 -3.44
CA TYR A 169 -10.52 -14.87 -2.35
C TYR A 169 -11.81 -14.06 -2.31
N THR A 170 -12.79 -14.55 -1.58
CA THR A 170 -14.06 -13.88 -1.32
C THR A 170 -14.15 -13.54 0.16
N ALA A 171 -14.52 -12.29 0.44
CA ALA A 171 -14.80 -11.82 1.77
C ALA A 171 -16.06 -10.94 1.74
N LEU A 172 -16.84 -10.99 2.81
CA LEU A 172 -18.05 -10.21 3.02
C LEU A 172 -17.83 -9.35 4.26
N SER A 173 -18.20 -8.08 4.14
CA SER A 173 -17.98 -7.12 5.21
C SER A 173 -19.07 -7.18 6.26
N GLU A 174 -20.31 -7.16 5.80
CA GLU A 174 -21.52 -7.29 6.62
C GLU A 174 -22.33 -8.43 6.00
N PRO A 175 -22.17 -9.68 6.45
CA PRO A 175 -22.82 -10.83 5.84
C PRO A 175 -24.33 -10.83 6.12
N VAL A 176 -25.13 -10.94 5.06
CA VAL A 176 -26.58 -11.15 5.10
C VAL A 176 -26.89 -12.59 4.71
N PRO A 177 -27.54 -13.39 5.57
CA PRO A 177 -27.98 -14.73 5.24
C PRO A 177 -28.96 -14.76 4.05
N VAL A 178 -28.79 -15.75 3.19
CA VAL A 178 -29.67 -16.01 2.05
C VAL A 178 -29.96 -17.50 1.94
N THR A 179 -31.23 -17.87 1.84
CA THR A 179 -31.64 -19.24 1.51
C THR A 179 -31.86 -19.38 0.01
N LEU A 180 -31.16 -20.34 -0.58
CA LEU A 180 -31.28 -20.71 -1.98
C LEU A 180 -32.25 -21.89 -2.13
N THR A 181 -33.35 -21.64 -2.82
CA THR A 181 -34.29 -22.66 -3.24
C THR A 181 -33.91 -23.13 -4.65
N LYS A 182 -33.78 -24.45 -4.83
CA LYS A 182 -33.63 -25.08 -6.14
C LYS A 182 -34.21 -26.49 -6.12
N HIS A 183 -34.96 -26.85 -7.15
CA HIS A 183 -35.18 -28.26 -7.46
C HIS A 183 -33.83 -28.91 -7.87
N GLY A 184 -33.31 -29.81 -7.03
CA GLY A 184 -32.14 -30.65 -7.33
C GLY A 184 -30.77 -30.13 -6.86
N LEU A 185 -30.69 -29.30 -5.80
CA LEU A 185 -29.45 -29.23 -5.00
C LEU A 185 -29.40 -30.47 -4.08
N PRO A 186 -28.24 -31.15 -3.93
CA PRO A 186 -28.09 -32.23 -2.96
C PRO A 186 -28.43 -31.75 -1.54
N GLU A 187 -29.03 -32.62 -0.73
CA GLU A 187 -29.30 -32.34 0.69
C GLU A 187 -27.95 -32.10 1.40
N GLY A 188 -27.71 -30.86 1.84
CA GLY A 188 -26.44 -30.45 2.45
C GLY A 188 -25.39 -29.82 1.52
N GLY A 189 -25.67 -29.69 0.21
CA GLY A 189 -24.76 -29.06 -0.74
C GLY A 189 -23.63 -29.96 -1.26
N GLU A 190 -22.66 -29.38 -1.96
CA GLU A 190 -21.49 -30.09 -2.47
C GLU A 190 -20.23 -29.20 -2.47
N ASP A 191 -19.06 -29.82 -2.28
CA ASP A 191 -17.78 -29.12 -2.40
C ASP A 191 -17.24 -29.23 -3.84
N ARG A 192 -16.79 -28.11 -4.40
CA ARG A 192 -16.12 -28.07 -5.70
C ARG A 192 -14.81 -27.32 -5.62
N GLU A 193 -13.87 -27.71 -6.46
CA GLU A 193 -12.61 -26.98 -6.62
C GLU A 193 -12.76 -25.84 -7.61
N LEU A 194 -12.41 -24.63 -7.19
CA LEU A 194 -12.31 -23.46 -8.06
C LEU A 194 -10.85 -23.02 -8.20
N PRO A 195 -10.41 -22.53 -9.37
CA PRO A 195 -9.06 -22.02 -9.52
C PRO A 195 -8.82 -20.80 -8.62
N LEU A 196 -7.65 -20.74 -7.97
CA LEU A 196 -7.23 -19.58 -7.17
C LEU A 196 -6.98 -18.34 -8.04
N HIS A 197 -6.60 -18.53 -9.31
CA HIS A 197 -6.47 -17.46 -10.29
C HIS A 197 -7.19 -17.83 -11.59
N PRO A 198 -8.06 -16.96 -12.13
CA PRO A 198 -8.78 -17.25 -13.39
C PRO A 198 -7.88 -17.39 -14.65
N LYS A 199 -6.61 -16.97 -14.61
CA LYS A 199 -5.70 -16.96 -15.76
C LYS A 199 -4.40 -17.73 -15.51
N ASP A 200 -4.17 -18.18 -14.28
CA ASP A 200 -2.96 -18.90 -13.91
C ASP A 200 -3.35 -20.19 -13.17
N ALA A 201 -3.34 -21.30 -13.91
CA ALA A 201 -3.60 -22.62 -13.35
C ALA A 201 -2.48 -23.08 -12.39
N GLY A 202 -1.27 -22.50 -12.48
CA GLY A 202 -0.13 -22.84 -11.64
C GLY A 202 -0.29 -22.41 -10.18
N MET A 203 -1.19 -21.47 -9.87
CA MET A 203 -1.52 -21.09 -8.49
C MET A 203 -2.35 -22.14 -7.74
N GLY A 204 -2.84 -23.16 -8.43
CA GLY A 204 -3.67 -24.21 -7.85
C GLY A 204 -5.13 -23.82 -7.69
N VAL A 205 -5.81 -24.60 -6.85
CA VAL A 205 -7.25 -24.55 -6.65
C VAL A 205 -7.58 -24.35 -5.18
N LYS A 206 -8.81 -23.94 -4.91
CA LYS A 206 -9.38 -23.82 -3.58
C LYS A 206 -10.71 -24.55 -3.49
N PRO A 207 -11.01 -25.23 -2.37
CA PRO A 207 -12.33 -25.79 -2.13
C PRO A 207 -13.34 -24.66 -1.87
N VAL A 208 -14.52 -24.78 -2.46
CA VAL A 208 -15.67 -23.90 -2.21
C VAL A 208 -16.90 -24.77 -2.03
N HIS A 209 -17.62 -24.54 -0.93
CA HIS A 209 -18.86 -25.23 -0.63
C HIS A 209 -20.03 -24.57 -1.37
N PHE A 210 -20.87 -25.36 -2.02
CA PHE A 210 -22.06 -24.93 -2.75
C PHE A 210 -23.30 -25.50 -2.04
N GLY A 211 -23.77 -24.79 -1.01
CA GLY A 211 -24.90 -25.20 -0.16
C GLY A 211 -26.18 -24.38 -0.35
N PRO A 212 -27.32 -24.86 0.18
CA PRO A 212 -28.58 -24.12 0.13
C PRO A 212 -28.57 -22.83 0.97
N GLU A 213 -27.64 -22.71 1.91
CA GLU A 213 -27.45 -21.51 2.73
C GLU A 213 -26.19 -20.78 2.30
N ILE A 214 -26.36 -19.51 1.93
CA ILE A 214 -25.25 -18.63 1.56
C ILE A 214 -25.32 -17.32 2.35
N GLN A 215 -24.27 -16.53 2.24
CA GLN A 215 -24.22 -15.15 2.71
C GLN A 215 -23.79 -14.25 1.57
N ILE A 216 -24.33 -13.04 1.51
CA ILE A 216 -23.90 -11.96 0.61
C ILE A 216 -23.57 -10.71 1.39
N ASP A 217 -22.95 -9.71 0.77
CA ASP A 217 -22.64 -8.45 1.44
C ASP A 217 -23.89 -7.57 1.58
N MET A 218 -24.11 -6.96 2.75
CA MET A 218 -25.22 -6.03 3.02
C MET A 218 -25.29 -4.89 2.00
N SER A 219 -24.12 -4.39 1.56
CA SER A 219 -24.07 -3.31 0.57
C SER A 219 -24.66 -3.74 -0.78
N ASP A 220 -24.50 -5.00 -1.16
CA ASP A 220 -25.15 -5.57 -2.34
C ASP A 220 -26.64 -5.84 -2.07
N ALA A 221 -26.98 -6.45 -0.92
CA ALA A 221 -28.37 -6.78 -0.57
C ALA A 221 -29.31 -5.56 -0.63
N LYS A 222 -28.84 -4.40 -0.16
CA LYS A 222 -29.59 -3.12 -0.19
C LYS A 222 -29.95 -2.64 -1.61
N LEU A 223 -29.21 -3.08 -2.64
CA LEU A 223 -29.45 -2.68 -4.03
C LEU A 223 -30.45 -3.59 -4.74
N LEU A 224 -30.73 -4.77 -4.18
CA LEU A 224 -31.56 -5.79 -4.80
C LEU A 224 -33.04 -5.56 -4.53
N LYS A 225 -33.87 -5.94 -5.51
CA LYS A 225 -35.34 -5.92 -5.39
C LYS A 225 -35.93 -7.30 -5.57
N VAL A 226 -37.10 -7.53 -4.96
CA VAL A 226 -37.89 -8.74 -5.19
C VAL A 226 -38.21 -8.88 -6.68
N GLY A 227 -37.99 -10.08 -7.22
CA GLY A 227 -38.15 -10.41 -8.64
C GLY A 227 -36.91 -10.14 -9.51
N GLU A 228 -35.89 -9.48 -8.96
CA GLU A 228 -34.65 -9.15 -9.69
C GLU A 228 -33.78 -10.40 -9.93
N LYS A 229 -33.12 -10.43 -11.09
CA LYS A 229 -32.17 -11.47 -11.47
C LYS A 229 -30.74 -11.03 -11.17
N VAL A 230 -30.02 -11.86 -10.42
CA VAL A 230 -28.64 -11.65 -10.02
C VAL A 230 -27.76 -12.81 -10.50
N THR A 231 -26.46 -12.57 -10.58
CA THR A 231 -25.47 -13.61 -10.87
C THR A 231 -24.60 -13.83 -9.64
N LEU A 232 -24.71 -15.01 -9.04
CA LEU A 232 -23.77 -15.49 -8.04
C LEU A 232 -22.46 -15.86 -8.76
N MET A 233 -21.39 -15.11 -8.50
CA MET A 233 -20.12 -15.29 -9.21
C MET A 233 -19.63 -16.74 -9.12
N LYS A 234 -19.23 -17.31 -10.27
CA LYS A 234 -18.74 -18.69 -10.42
C LYS A 234 -19.75 -19.79 -10.05
N TRP A 235 -21.03 -19.46 -9.84
CA TRP A 235 -22.09 -20.44 -9.60
C TRP A 235 -23.17 -20.40 -10.70
N GLY A 236 -23.84 -19.26 -10.88
CA GLY A 236 -24.97 -19.17 -11.80
C GLY A 236 -25.91 -18.00 -11.50
N ASN A 237 -27.03 -17.95 -12.20
CA ASN A 237 -28.06 -16.94 -11.96
C ASN A 237 -29.01 -17.36 -10.84
N ALA A 238 -29.50 -16.38 -10.10
CA ALA A 238 -30.53 -16.54 -9.08
C ALA A 238 -31.56 -15.40 -9.18
N LYS A 239 -32.78 -15.64 -8.71
CA LYS A 239 -33.86 -14.66 -8.67
C LYS A 239 -34.22 -14.38 -7.22
N VAL A 240 -34.34 -13.11 -6.85
CA VAL A 240 -34.78 -12.73 -5.50
C VAL A 240 -36.27 -13.00 -5.35
N LEU A 241 -36.65 -13.82 -4.38
CA LEU A 241 -38.04 -14.16 -4.07
C LEU A 241 -38.60 -13.29 -2.95
N ALA A 242 -37.82 -13.10 -1.89
CA ALA A 242 -38.25 -12.34 -0.72
C ALA A 242 -37.05 -11.63 -0.06
N ILE A 243 -37.34 -10.51 0.61
CA ILE A 243 -36.39 -9.75 1.42
C ILE A 243 -37.07 -9.50 2.76
N THR A 244 -36.45 -9.96 3.84
CA THR A 244 -36.95 -9.79 5.20
C THR A 244 -36.14 -8.70 5.90
N THR A 245 -36.83 -7.79 6.60
CA THR A 245 -36.22 -6.70 7.35
C THR A 245 -36.64 -6.73 8.81
N ASP A 246 -35.80 -6.20 9.70
CA ASP A 246 -36.16 -5.94 11.09
C ASP A 246 -37.04 -4.67 11.25
N GLU A 247 -37.37 -4.34 12.50
CA GLU A 247 -38.18 -3.15 12.86
C GLU A 247 -37.50 -1.83 12.48
N ALA A 248 -36.17 -1.81 12.34
CA ALA A 248 -35.39 -0.65 11.93
C ALA A 248 -35.22 -0.54 10.40
N GLY A 249 -35.73 -1.52 9.64
CA GLY A 249 -35.60 -1.59 8.17
C GLY A 249 -34.26 -2.16 7.69
N THR A 250 -33.47 -2.80 8.56
CA THR A 250 -32.24 -3.50 8.19
C THR A 250 -32.58 -4.87 7.63
N ILE A 251 -31.98 -5.26 6.50
CA ILE A 251 -32.20 -6.57 5.88
C ILE A 251 -31.58 -7.65 6.76
N THR A 252 -32.38 -8.60 7.23
CA THR A 252 -31.92 -9.70 8.10
C THR A 252 -31.80 -11.02 7.36
N HIS A 253 -32.55 -11.20 6.28
CA HIS A 253 -32.58 -12.44 5.50
C HIS A 253 -33.10 -12.19 4.08
N MET A 254 -32.70 -13.04 3.13
CA MET A 254 -33.29 -13.07 1.79
C MET A 254 -33.56 -14.51 1.33
N ASP A 255 -34.59 -14.68 0.52
CA ASP A 255 -34.84 -15.93 -0.18
C ASP A 255 -34.59 -15.73 -1.67
N MET A 256 -33.83 -16.63 -2.28
CA MET A 256 -33.57 -16.62 -3.71
C MET A 256 -33.86 -17.99 -4.33
N GLU A 257 -34.22 -17.99 -5.61
CA GLU A 257 -34.40 -19.19 -6.41
C GLU A 257 -33.26 -19.31 -7.43
N MET A 258 -32.60 -20.46 -7.47
CA MET A 258 -31.49 -20.71 -8.39
C MET A 258 -32.01 -21.02 -9.80
N MET A 259 -31.54 -20.26 -10.79
CA MET A 259 -31.86 -20.40 -12.21
C MET A 259 -30.64 -20.90 -12.99
N LEU A 260 -30.14 -22.11 -12.67
CA LEU A 260 -28.88 -22.62 -13.25
C LEU A 260 -28.94 -22.88 -14.77
N GLU A 261 -30.13 -23.11 -15.32
CA GLU A 261 -30.34 -23.28 -16.76
C GLU A 261 -30.25 -21.94 -17.51
N ASP A 262 -30.49 -20.82 -16.82
CA ASP A 262 -30.38 -19.48 -17.41
C ASP A 262 -28.90 -19.05 -17.50
N GLN A 263 -28.33 -19.20 -18.68
CA GLN A 263 -26.97 -18.78 -19.01
C GLN A 263 -26.88 -17.30 -19.49
N SER A 264 -27.96 -16.52 -19.35
CA SER A 264 -27.96 -15.09 -19.69
C SER A 264 -27.43 -14.23 -18.53
N PHE A 265 -26.12 -14.01 -18.50
CA PHE A 265 -25.43 -13.18 -17.50
C PHE A 265 -25.34 -11.68 -17.85
N LYS A 266 -25.96 -11.24 -18.95
CA LYS A 266 -25.86 -9.85 -19.41
C LYS A 266 -26.87 -8.98 -18.64
N GLY A 267 -26.39 -7.87 -18.07
CA GLY A 267 -27.25 -6.90 -17.38
C GLY A 267 -27.68 -7.29 -15.97
N THR A 268 -27.14 -8.39 -15.42
CA THR A 268 -27.39 -8.83 -14.04
C THR A 268 -26.38 -8.24 -13.07
N ALA A 269 -26.82 -7.95 -11.84
CA ALA A 269 -25.91 -7.62 -10.75
C ALA A 269 -25.07 -8.85 -10.38
N LYS A 270 -23.75 -8.72 -10.37
CA LYS A 270 -22.83 -9.82 -10.01
C LYS A 270 -22.51 -9.73 -8.53
N LEU A 271 -22.77 -10.81 -7.80
CA LEU A 271 -22.63 -10.90 -6.36
C LEU A 271 -21.51 -11.86 -5.97
N THR A 272 -20.72 -11.44 -4.97
CA THR A 272 -19.85 -12.33 -4.21
C THR A 272 -20.66 -12.96 -3.09
N TRP A 273 -20.38 -14.23 -2.79
CA TRP A 273 -21.12 -15.00 -1.81
C TRP A 273 -20.19 -15.95 -1.07
N LEU A 274 -20.58 -16.35 0.15
CA LEU A 274 -19.92 -17.38 0.95
C LEU A 274 -20.96 -18.43 1.34
N SER A 275 -20.54 -19.68 1.53
CA SER A 275 -21.39 -20.76 2.03
C SER A 275 -20.57 -21.64 2.97
N GLY A 276 -21.23 -22.18 4.01
CA GLY A 276 -20.56 -22.93 5.06
C GLY A 276 -19.73 -22.06 6.03
N PRO A 277 -18.76 -22.66 6.73
CA PRO A 277 -17.94 -21.94 7.71
C PRO A 277 -17.13 -20.80 7.08
N THR A 278 -16.87 -19.76 7.87
CA THR A 278 -16.07 -18.60 7.46
C THR A 278 -14.91 -18.35 8.42
N LEU A 279 -13.98 -17.48 8.02
CA LEU A 279 -12.87 -17.02 8.86
C LEU A 279 -13.01 -15.53 9.13
N PRO A 280 -12.71 -15.07 10.36
CA PRO A 280 -12.59 -13.65 10.63
C PRO A 280 -11.38 -13.04 9.90
N VAL A 281 -11.55 -11.84 9.37
CA VAL A 281 -10.48 -11.07 8.73
C VAL A 281 -10.65 -9.59 9.03
N THR A 282 -9.54 -8.91 9.35
CA THR A 282 -9.52 -7.45 9.51
C THR A 282 -9.00 -6.81 8.23
N LEU A 283 -9.79 -5.90 7.65
CA LEU A 283 -9.42 -5.12 6.48
C LEU A 283 -9.00 -3.71 6.92
N SER A 284 -7.75 -3.35 6.72
CA SER A 284 -7.19 -2.04 7.07
C SER A 284 -6.98 -1.18 5.82
N TYR A 285 -7.38 0.07 5.95
CA TYR A 285 -7.34 1.09 4.90
C TYR A 285 -6.51 2.27 5.38
N PHE A 286 -5.75 2.86 4.45
CA PHE A 286 -4.81 3.94 4.75
C PHE A 286 -5.02 5.10 3.77
N ASP A 287 -4.92 6.31 4.29
CA ASP A 287 -4.93 7.55 3.53
C ASP A 287 -3.64 8.35 3.79
N HIS A 288 -3.50 9.47 3.12
CA HIS A 288 -2.41 10.42 3.32
C HIS A 288 -2.37 10.93 4.76
N LEU A 289 -1.16 11.12 5.30
CA LEU A 289 -0.96 11.69 6.65
C LEU A 289 -1.22 13.20 6.72
N ILE A 290 -1.19 13.87 5.57
CA ILE A 290 -1.45 15.30 5.47
C ILE A 290 -2.60 15.57 4.51
N THR A 291 -3.35 16.63 4.79
CA THR A 291 -4.51 17.07 3.99
C THR A 291 -4.12 18.01 2.86
N LYS A 292 -2.91 18.59 2.89
CA LYS A 292 -2.39 19.47 1.84
C LYS A 292 -1.50 18.70 0.84
N PRO A 293 -1.55 19.01 -0.46
CA PRO A 293 -0.64 18.42 -1.45
C PRO A 293 0.84 18.70 -1.15
N PHE A 294 1.15 19.84 -0.54
CA PHE A 294 2.49 20.24 -0.13
C PHE A 294 2.40 21.14 1.12
N LEU A 295 3.45 21.11 1.92
CA LEU A 295 3.62 22.01 3.07
C LEU A 295 4.50 23.19 2.66
N GLU A 296 4.05 24.39 2.95
CA GLU A 296 4.75 25.65 2.66
C GLU A 296 5.51 26.16 3.90
N ASP A 297 6.37 27.16 3.70
CA ASP A 297 7.07 27.82 4.79
C ASP A 297 6.07 28.60 5.65
N GLY A 298 5.98 28.23 6.94
CA GLY A 298 5.01 28.77 7.89
C GLY A 298 3.86 27.83 8.22
N ASP A 299 3.66 26.75 7.46
CA ASP A 299 2.68 25.72 7.80
C ASP A 299 3.06 25.00 9.09
N LYS A 300 2.10 24.91 10.02
CA LYS A 300 2.19 24.05 11.20
C LYS A 300 1.75 22.64 10.83
N MET A 301 2.52 21.66 11.29
CA MET A 301 2.35 20.26 10.92
C MET A 301 1.02 19.71 11.44
N GLU A 302 0.66 20.14 12.65
CA GLU A 302 -0.54 19.78 13.41
C GLU A 302 -1.82 20.18 12.67
N ASP A 303 -1.81 21.37 12.05
CA ASP A 303 -2.97 21.93 11.34
C ASP A 303 -3.22 21.22 10.00
N CYS A 304 -2.16 20.61 9.44
CA CYS A 304 -2.21 19.91 8.17
C CYS A 304 -2.44 18.41 8.30
N LEU A 305 -2.61 17.89 9.53
CA LEU A 305 -2.69 16.46 9.80
C LEU A 305 -4.05 15.88 9.34
N ASN A 306 -4.00 14.75 8.63
CA ASN A 306 -5.19 13.94 8.41
C ASN A 306 -5.46 13.06 9.63
N LYS A 307 -6.44 13.46 10.44
CA LYS A 307 -6.87 12.74 11.65
C LYS A 307 -7.58 11.42 11.34
N GLN A 308 -8.08 11.25 10.12
CA GLN A 308 -8.71 10.03 9.63
C GLN A 308 -7.81 9.43 8.55
N SER A 309 -6.54 9.15 8.87
CA SER A 309 -5.59 8.57 7.91
C SER A 309 -5.55 7.03 7.91
N THR A 310 -6.33 6.40 8.79
CA THR A 310 -6.43 4.94 8.89
C THR A 310 -7.84 4.53 9.30
N ALA A 311 -8.30 3.39 8.82
CA ALA A 311 -9.55 2.76 9.23
C ALA A 311 -9.41 1.23 9.17
N SER A 312 -10.07 0.50 10.06
CA SER A 312 -10.07 -0.96 10.05
C SER A 312 -11.49 -1.48 10.22
N PHE A 313 -11.83 -2.53 9.48
CA PHE A 313 -13.15 -3.14 9.47
C PHE A 313 -13.02 -4.64 9.68
N GLN A 314 -13.90 -5.21 10.51
CA GLN A 314 -14.06 -6.64 10.60
C GLN A 314 -14.87 -7.14 9.41
N ALA A 315 -14.52 -8.31 8.90
CA ALA A 315 -15.18 -8.98 7.80
C ALA A 315 -15.07 -10.49 8.01
N VAL A 316 -15.82 -11.26 7.22
CA VAL A 316 -15.73 -12.70 7.14
C VAL A 316 -15.21 -13.10 5.76
N MET A 317 -14.38 -14.13 5.68
CA MET A 317 -13.86 -14.65 4.42
C MET A 317 -14.05 -16.16 4.29
N GLU A 318 -13.91 -16.67 3.08
CA GLU A 318 -13.92 -18.12 2.84
C GLU A 318 -12.80 -18.84 3.60
N THR A 319 -13.02 -20.11 3.96
CA THR A 319 -12.08 -20.97 4.70
C THR A 319 -10.76 -21.21 3.98
N SER A 320 -10.76 -21.14 2.65
CA SER A 320 -9.56 -21.19 1.82
C SER A 320 -8.59 -20.04 2.10
N GLY A 321 -9.03 -18.98 2.80
CA GLY A 321 -8.16 -17.96 3.36
C GLY A 321 -7.03 -18.49 4.26
N ARG A 322 -7.16 -19.70 4.84
CA ARG A 322 -6.07 -20.35 5.58
C ARG A 322 -4.83 -20.66 4.73
N MET A 323 -4.97 -20.67 3.40
CA MET A 323 -3.87 -20.86 2.44
C MET A 323 -3.04 -19.58 2.21
N MET A 324 -3.50 -18.42 2.68
CA MET A 324 -2.75 -17.18 2.59
C MET A 324 -1.43 -17.25 3.37
N THR A 325 -0.44 -16.49 2.92
CA THR A 325 0.86 -16.38 3.60
C THR A 325 1.14 -14.92 3.91
N ALA A 326 1.65 -14.63 5.11
CA ALA A 326 2.04 -13.27 5.48
C ALA A 326 3.13 -12.76 4.51
N GLY A 327 3.02 -11.50 4.10
CA GLY A 327 3.93 -10.89 3.12
C GLY A 327 3.55 -11.09 1.65
N THR A 328 2.45 -11.81 1.36
CA THR A 328 1.96 -11.96 -0.02
C THR A 328 0.84 -10.96 -0.34
N THR A 329 0.52 -10.83 -1.63
CA THR A 329 -0.63 -10.05 -2.10
C THR A 329 -1.75 -10.98 -2.54
N VAL A 330 -2.98 -10.62 -2.20
CA VAL A 330 -4.21 -11.32 -2.58
C VAL A 330 -5.21 -10.35 -3.18
N GLN A 331 -6.16 -10.87 -3.93
CA GLN A 331 -7.31 -10.11 -4.41
C GLN A 331 -8.57 -10.60 -3.70
N LEU A 332 -9.28 -9.70 -3.02
CA LEU A 332 -10.64 -9.96 -2.59
C LEU A 332 -11.57 -9.60 -3.75
N GLU A 333 -12.32 -10.58 -4.27
CA GLU A 333 -13.19 -10.39 -5.43
C GLU A 333 -14.16 -9.24 -5.18
N ARG A 334 -14.25 -8.31 -6.14
CA ARG A 334 -15.03 -7.05 -6.06
C ARG A 334 -14.63 -6.06 -4.93
N LYS A 335 -13.68 -6.39 -4.05
CA LYS A 335 -13.14 -5.50 -3.01
C LYS A 335 -11.71 -5.01 -3.27
N GLY A 336 -11.00 -5.54 -4.27
CA GLY A 336 -9.70 -5.03 -4.67
C GLY A 336 -8.52 -5.86 -4.17
N TYR A 337 -7.33 -5.26 -4.10
CA TYR A 337 -6.09 -5.96 -3.76
C TYR A 337 -5.68 -5.63 -2.33
N TYR A 338 -5.12 -6.63 -1.65
CA TYR A 338 -4.72 -6.53 -0.26
C TYR A 338 -3.36 -7.19 -0.04
N TYR A 339 -2.54 -6.58 0.80
CA TYR A 339 -1.32 -7.17 1.33
C TYR A 339 -1.61 -7.88 2.64
N VAL A 340 -1.15 -9.12 2.78
CA VAL A 340 -1.31 -9.90 4.02
C VAL A 340 -0.25 -9.43 5.02
N ASP A 341 -0.60 -8.49 5.90
CA ASP A 341 0.33 -7.93 6.89
C ASP A 341 0.80 -9.00 7.86
N ARG A 342 -0.16 -9.70 8.44
CA ARG A 342 0.08 -10.78 9.39
C ARG A 342 -1.07 -11.76 9.40
N ILE A 343 -0.74 -12.98 9.80
CA ILE A 343 -1.68 -14.04 10.12
C ILE A 343 -1.55 -14.27 11.61
N GLU A 344 -2.60 -13.96 12.33
CA GLU A 344 -2.71 -14.15 13.77
C GLU A 344 -3.20 -15.59 14.01
N GLU A 345 -2.46 -16.33 14.83
CA GLU A 345 -2.93 -17.62 15.29
C GLU A 345 -4.07 -17.41 16.29
N ALA A 346 -4.98 -18.38 16.32
CA ALA A 346 -6.14 -18.35 17.21
C ALA A 346 -5.68 -18.15 18.67
N SER A 347 -6.37 -17.29 19.40
CA SER A 347 -6.18 -17.21 20.85
C SER A 347 -6.62 -18.53 21.50
N SER A 348 -6.09 -18.87 22.67
CA SER A 348 -6.46 -20.10 23.39
C SER A 348 -7.96 -20.21 23.74
N ASP A 349 -8.72 -19.12 23.61
CA ASP A 349 -10.15 -19.04 23.88
C ASP A 349 -11.02 -19.19 22.61
N ASP A 350 -10.40 -19.23 21.42
CA ASP A 350 -11.11 -19.46 20.16
C ASP A 350 -11.33 -20.96 19.93
N VAL A 351 -12.53 -21.43 20.28
CA VAL A 351 -13.00 -22.83 20.24
C VAL A 351 -12.77 -23.54 18.88
N ASN A 352 -12.44 -22.82 17.81
CA ASN A 352 -12.29 -23.34 16.44
C ASN A 352 -10.88 -23.23 15.83
N GLY A 353 -9.86 -22.78 16.57
CA GLY A 353 -8.51 -22.63 16.01
C GLY A 353 -8.48 -21.74 14.75
N ALA A 354 -9.32 -20.70 14.73
CA ALA A 354 -9.48 -19.82 13.57
C ALA A 354 -8.26 -18.89 13.44
N LYS A 355 -7.52 -19.04 12.34
CA LYS A 355 -6.48 -18.06 11.96
C LYS A 355 -7.19 -16.78 11.51
N THR A 356 -6.88 -15.67 12.16
CA THR A 356 -7.34 -14.33 11.74
C THR A 356 -6.27 -13.70 10.87
N ALA A 357 -6.64 -13.03 9.79
CA ALA A 357 -5.68 -12.29 8.96
C ALA A 357 -5.94 -10.79 9.05
N VAL A 358 -4.85 -10.01 9.03
CA VAL A 358 -4.91 -8.56 8.89
C VAL A 358 -4.42 -8.20 7.50
N LEU A 359 -5.32 -7.61 6.72
CA LEU A 359 -5.13 -7.32 5.31
C LEU A 359 -5.09 -5.81 5.08
N HIS A 360 -4.01 -5.32 4.50
CA HIS A 360 -3.82 -3.92 4.15
C HIS A 360 -4.29 -3.65 2.72
N TYR A 361 -5.25 -2.75 2.53
CA TYR A 361 -5.73 -2.38 1.20
C TYR A 361 -4.63 -1.73 0.36
N ILE A 362 -4.48 -2.23 -0.87
CA ILE A 362 -3.55 -1.73 -1.89
C ILE A 362 -4.34 -0.87 -2.89
N PRO A 363 -4.02 0.42 -3.04
CA PRO A 363 -4.68 1.27 -4.02
C PRO A 363 -4.48 0.79 -5.47
N ASP A 364 -5.49 0.98 -6.31
CA ASP A 364 -5.53 0.47 -7.69
C ASP A 364 -5.71 1.57 -8.77
N ALA A 365 -5.60 2.84 -8.37
CA ALA A 365 -5.57 4.06 -9.19
C ALA A 365 -6.84 4.37 -10.01
N LYS A 366 -7.93 3.62 -9.87
CA LYS A 366 -9.21 3.99 -10.48
C LYS A 366 -9.83 5.13 -9.67
N GLN A 367 -10.00 6.29 -10.30
CA GLN A 367 -10.57 7.48 -9.68
C GLN A 367 -11.98 7.22 -9.11
N LYS A 368 -12.21 7.81 -7.93
CA LYS A 368 -13.38 7.74 -7.02
C LYS A 368 -13.36 6.57 -6.04
N GLY A 369 -12.66 6.80 -4.92
CA GLY A 369 -12.78 5.99 -3.72
C GLY A 369 -11.98 4.70 -3.79
N GLN A 370 -11.41 4.31 -2.65
CA GLN A 370 -10.96 2.94 -2.47
C GLN A 370 -12.17 2.04 -2.77
N HIS A 371 -12.04 1.08 -3.70
CA HIS A 371 -13.10 0.11 -3.91
C HIS A 371 -13.15 -0.78 -2.67
N GLY A 372 -14.15 -0.57 -1.81
CA GLY A 372 -14.29 -1.19 -0.49
C GLY A 372 -15.37 -0.49 0.33
N LEU A 373 -15.68 -1.00 1.52
CA LEU A 373 -16.66 -0.44 2.49
C LEU A 373 -16.50 1.05 2.80
N PHE A 374 -15.36 1.64 2.44
CA PHE A 374 -14.92 2.91 2.96
C PHE A 374 -14.22 3.73 1.89
N SER A 375 -14.73 4.93 1.63
CA SER A 375 -14.00 5.98 0.94
C SER A 375 -13.63 7.04 1.97
N PHE A 376 -12.35 7.41 2.08
CA PHE A 376 -11.99 8.66 2.74
C PHE A 376 -12.72 9.78 1.99
N GLN A 377 -13.72 10.40 2.63
CA GLN A 377 -14.39 11.55 2.05
C GLN A 377 -13.34 12.67 1.98
N SER A 378 -13.03 13.13 0.78
CA SER A 378 -12.33 14.38 0.59
C SER A 378 -13.27 15.51 1.03
N ASN A 379 -12.99 16.13 2.18
CA ASN A 379 -13.58 17.43 2.52
C ASN A 379 -13.18 18.48 1.48
#